data_AF-A0A920T575-F1
#
_entry.id   AF-A0A920T575-F1
#
_cell.length_a   1.000
_cell.length_b   1.000
_cell.length_c   1.000
_cell.angle_alpha   90.00
_cell.angle_beta   90.00
_cell.angle_gamma   90.00
#
_symmetry.space_group_name_H-M   'P 1'
#
loop_
_entity.id
_entity.type
_entity.pdbx_description
1 polymer ?
#
loop_
_entity_poly.entity_id
_entity_poly.type
_entity_poly.pdbx_seq_one_letter_code
_entity_poly.pdbx_strand_id
1 'polypeptide(L)'
;MPYEEDSKADTDMNVVMTESGEFIEIQGTAEKFSFSKDELSTLLTLAEKGINEIIALQKELLKGLLHKRDEVNLRNCKSSQI
;
A
#
# COMPACT_ATOMS: atom_id res chain seq x y z
N MET A 1 8.23 -19.41 -2.43
CA MET A 1 7.58 -18.69 -1.31
C MET A 1 6.83 -19.73 -0.49
N PRO A 2 7.15 -19.97 0.79
CA PRO A 2 6.59 -21.12 1.51
C PRO A 2 5.16 -20.80 1.93
N TYR A 3 4.24 -21.61 1.41
CA TYR A 3 2.79 -21.64 1.59
C TYR A 3 2.32 -21.81 3.06
N GLU A 4 3.24 -22.01 4.00
CA GLU A 4 2.94 -22.45 5.36
C GLU A 4 2.55 -21.31 6.33
N GLU A 5 2.89 -20.05 6.04
CA GLU A 5 2.44 -18.92 6.88
C GLU A 5 0.99 -18.53 6.59
N ASP A 6 0.55 -18.52 5.34
CA ASP A 6 -0.86 -18.29 4.98
C ASP A 6 -1.78 -19.43 5.44
N SER A 7 -1.31 -20.68 5.39
CA SER A 7 -2.11 -21.85 5.80
C SER A 7 -2.46 -21.87 7.30
N LYS A 8 -1.87 -21.00 8.13
CA LYS A 8 -2.08 -20.96 9.59
C LYS A 8 -2.81 -19.72 10.08
N ALA A 9 -3.06 -18.72 9.23
CA ALA A 9 -3.92 -17.62 9.62
C ALA A 9 -5.36 -18.14 9.72
N ASP A 10 -5.98 -18.06 10.90
CA ASP A 10 -7.37 -18.49 11.10
C ASP A 10 -8.38 -17.53 10.43
N THR A 11 -7.86 -16.41 9.89
CA THR A 11 -8.58 -15.25 9.38
C THR A 11 -7.71 -14.44 8.41
N ASP A 12 -8.27 -14.02 7.28
CA ASP A 12 -7.65 -13.13 6.29
C ASP A 12 -8.48 -11.85 6.11
N MET A 13 -7.80 -10.72 5.87
CA MET A 13 -8.47 -9.45 5.60
C MET A 13 -7.73 -8.63 4.55
N ASN A 14 -8.50 -8.16 3.56
CA ASN A 14 -8.06 -7.21 2.56
C ASN A 14 -8.70 -5.84 2.84
N VAL A 15 -7.89 -4.79 2.81
CA VAL A 15 -8.34 -3.41 3.06
C VAL A 15 -7.85 -2.48 1.96
N VAL A 16 -8.78 -1.69 1.43
CA VAL A 16 -8.50 -0.59 0.51
C VAL A 16 -8.93 0.71 1.18
N MET A 17 -7.98 1.63 1.32
CA MET A 17 -8.18 2.90 2.03
C MET A 17 -7.54 4.05 1.24
N THR A 18 -8.17 5.22 1.27
CA THR A 18 -7.60 6.46 0.73
C THR A 18 -6.53 7.03 1.67
N GLU A 19 -5.73 7.98 1.17
CA GLU A 19 -4.81 8.73 2.03
C GLU A 19 -5.52 9.64 3.06
N SER A 20 -6.81 9.95 2.84
CA SER A 20 -7.64 10.70 3.79
C SER A 20 -8.13 9.84 4.96
N GLY A 21 -7.81 8.54 4.98
CA GLY A 21 -8.28 7.59 5.99
C GLY A 21 -9.69 7.08 5.73
N GLU A 22 -10.23 7.26 4.53
CA GLU A 22 -11.56 6.77 4.16
C GLU A 22 -11.46 5.37 3.58
N PHE A 23 -12.26 4.44 4.10
CA PHE A 23 -12.31 3.07 3.62
C PHE A 23 -13.10 2.99 2.31
N ILE A 24 -12.48 2.40 1.29
CA ILE A 24 -13.12 2.05 0.03
C ILE A 24 -13.67 0.62 0.11
N GLU A 25 -12.89 -0.30 0.66
CA GLU A 25 -13.25 -1.70 0.79
C GLU A 25 -12.62 -2.31 2.04
N ILE A 26 -13.40 -3.11 2.76
CA ILE A 26 -12.93 -3.99 3.83
C ILE A 26 -13.55 -5.34 3.55
N GLN A 27 -12.74 -6.33 3.23
CA GLN A 27 -13.16 -7.71 3.04
C GLN A 27 -12.41 -8.59 4.03
N GLY A 28 -13.11 -9.01 5.08
CA GLY A 28 -12.62 -10.02 6.01
C GLY A 28 -13.28 -11.36 5.69
N THR A 29 -12.48 -12.41 5.52
CA THR A 29 -12.98 -13.78 5.44
C THR A 29 -12.57 -14.53 6.70
N ALA A 30 -13.55 -15.15 7.34
CA ALA A 30 -13.33 -16.05 8.47
C ALA A 30 -13.15 -17.45 7.91
N GLU A 31 -11.91 -17.92 7.76
CA GLU A 31 -11.67 -19.27 7.24
C GLU A 31 -12.02 -20.37 8.26
N LYS A 32 -11.90 -20.10 9.57
CA LYS A 32 -12.26 -21.07 10.63
C LYS A 32 -13.14 -20.51 11.75
N PHE A 33 -12.92 -19.28 12.20
CA PHE A 33 -13.65 -18.66 13.31
C PHE A 33 -14.05 -17.23 12.99
N SER A 34 -15.22 -16.80 13.48
CA SER A 34 -15.67 -15.41 13.38
C SER A 34 -14.76 -14.48 14.20
N PHE A 35 -14.52 -13.27 13.71
CA PHE A 35 -13.78 -12.23 14.42
C PHE A 35 -14.65 -11.57 15.49
N SER A 36 -14.06 -11.29 16.66
CA SER A 36 -14.61 -10.33 17.59
C SER A 36 -14.45 -8.89 17.08
N LYS A 37 -15.25 -7.97 17.64
CA LYS A 37 -15.15 -6.54 17.31
C LYS A 37 -13.75 -5.98 17.61
N ASP A 38 -13.14 -6.41 18.71
CA ASP A 38 -11.84 -5.92 19.15
C ASP A 38 -10.70 -6.44 18.26
N GLU A 39 -10.80 -7.69 17.80
CA GLU A 39 -9.88 -8.25 16.80
C GLU A 39 -9.99 -7.52 15.46
N LEU A 40 -11.21 -7.32 14.96
CA LEU A 40 -11.43 -6.55 13.73
C LEU A 40 -10.85 -5.14 13.86
N SER A 41 -11.11 -4.46 14.98
CA SER A 41 -10.56 -3.12 15.23
C SER A 41 -9.03 -3.13 15.21
N THR A 42 -8.41 -4.13 15.82
CA THR A 42 -6.95 -4.27 15.86
C THR A 42 -6.38 -4.46 14.46
N LEU A 43 -6.99 -5.34 13.66
CA LEU A 43 -6.59 -5.59 12.28
C LEU A 43 -6.73 -4.33 11.41
N LEU A 44 -7.81 -3.55 11.59
CA LEU A 44 -8.01 -2.29 10.86
C LEU A 44 -6.97 -1.24 11.24
N THR A 45 -6.60 -1.12 12.52
CA THR A 45 -5.52 -0.22 12.95
C THR A 45 -4.17 -0.61 12.33
N LEU A 46 -3.87 -1.91 12.25
CA LEU A 46 -2.65 -2.39 11.59
C LEU A 46 -2.67 -2.10 10.09
N ALA A 47 -3.81 -2.32 9.42
CA ALA A 47 -3.99 -2.03 8.01
C ALA A 47 -3.82 -0.54 7.71
N GLU A 48 -4.44 0.35 8.49
CA GLU A 48 -4.30 1.80 8.35
C GLU A 48 -2.84 2.24 8.43
N LYS A 49 -2.11 1.73 9.43
CA LYS A 49 -0.67 2.01 9.59
C LYS A 49 0.12 1.56 8.35
N GLY A 50 -0.05 0.32 7.92
CA GLY A 50 0.68 -0.24 6.77
C GLY A 50 0.38 0.51 5.47
N ILE A 51 -0.88 0.87 5.24
CA ILE A 51 -1.29 1.64 4.04
C ILE A 51 -0.63 3.03 4.05
N ASN A 52 -0.60 3.71 5.19
CA ASN A 52 0.06 5.02 5.32
C ASN A 52 1.57 4.94 5.03
N GLU A 53 2.24 3.90 5.49
CA GLU A 53 3.66 3.64 5.19
C GLU A 53 3.89 3.41 3.68
N ILE A 54 3.03 2.61 3.04
CA ILE A 54 3.09 2.35 1.59
C ILE A 54 2.86 3.64 0.80
N ILE A 55 1.87 4.45 1.16
CA ILE A 55 1.57 5.74 0.50
C ILE A 55 2.76 6.69 0.61
N ALA A 56 3.44 6.73 1.77
CA ALA A 56 4.65 7.55 1.94
C ALA A 56 5.75 7.13 0.96
N LEU A 57 6.03 5.82 0.86
CA LEU A 57 7.01 5.29 -0.09
C LEU A 57 6.63 5.55 -1.55
N GLN A 58 5.35 5.39 -1.90
CA GLN A 58 4.85 5.69 -3.25
C GLN A 58 5.08 7.17 -3.61
N LYS A 59 4.81 8.10 -2.68
CA LYS A 59 5.06 9.54 -2.87
C LYS A 59 6.56 9.85 -3.03
N GLU A 60 7.42 9.21 -2.26
CA GLU A 60 8.87 9.37 -2.37
C GLU A 60 9.39 8.88 -3.74
N LEU A 61 8.94 7.71 -4.19
CA LEU A 61 9.31 7.15 -5.49
C LEU A 61 8.83 8.03 -6.65
N LEU A 62 7.59 8.51 -6.60
CA LEU A 62 7.04 9.40 -7.64
C LEU A 62 7.81 10.72 -7.72
N LYS A 63 8.17 11.32 -6.57
CA LYS A 63 9.05 12.50 -6.55
C LYS A 63 10.37 12.20 -7.24
N GLY A 64 11.04 11.09 -6.90
CA GLY A 64 12.30 10.70 -7.54
C GLY A 64 12.20 10.50 -9.05
N LEU A 65 11.09 9.92 -9.53
CA LEU A 65 10.85 9.72 -10.97
C LEU A 65 10.61 11.04 -11.72
N LEU A 66 9.89 11.99 -11.12
CA LEU A 66 9.67 13.30 -11.72
C LEU A 66 10.99 14.07 -11.87
N HIS A 67 11.85 14.07 -10.84
CA HIS A 67 13.18 14.69 -10.94
C HIS A 67 14.04 14.07 -12.05
N LYS A 68 14.07 12.73 -12.16
CA LYS A 68 14.79 12.03 -13.25
C LYS A 68 14.24 12.40 -14.62
N ARG A 69 12.92 12.53 -14.76
CA ARG A 69 12.27 12.92 -16.02
C ARG A 69 12.71 14.33 -16.44
N ASP A 70 12.75 15.27 -15.51
CA ASP A 70 13.16 16.64 -15.78
C ASP A 70 14.63 16.73 -16.19
N GLU A 71 15.52 15.98 -15.53
CA GLU A 71 16.94 15.90 -15.91
C GLU A 71 17.14 15.32 -17.32
N VAL A 72 16.41 14.26 -17.68
CA VAL A 72 16.48 13.66 -19.02
C VAL A 72 15.95 14.63 -20.07
N ASN A 73 14.83 15.31 -19.81
CA ASN A 73 14.29 16.34 -20.71
C ASN A 73 15.28 17.49 -20.94
N LEU A 74 15.95 17.96 -19.88
CA LEU A 74 16.97 19.01 -19.98
C LEU A 74 18.20 18.57 -20.79
N ARG A 75 18.66 17.32 -20.65
CA ARG A 75 19.76 16.77 -21.46
C ARG A 75 19.37 16.63 -22.94
N ASN A 76 18.16 16.19 -23.22
CA ASN A 76 17.65 16.05 -24.59
C ASN A 76 17.46 17.41 -25.29
N CYS A 77 17.07 18.46 -24.54
CA CYS A 77 16.94 19.81 -25.09
C CYS A 77 18.30 20.42 -25.48
N LYS A 78 19.36 20.20 -24.68
CA LYS A 78 20.72 20.67 -24.98
C LYS A 78 21.40 19.95 -26.14
N SER A 79 21.04 18.70 -26.41
CA SER A 79 21.57 17.90 -27.52
C SER A 79 20.87 18.17 -28.87
N SER A 80 19.73 18.86 -28.85
CA SER A 80 18.96 19.23 -30.05
C SER A 80 19.28 20.64 -30.59
N GLN A 81 20.16 21.39 -29.91
CA GLN A 81 20.58 22.76 -30.27
C GLN A 81 21.99 22.83 -30.90
N ILE A 82 22.53 21.69 -31.35
CA ILE A 82 23.81 21.58 -32.08
C ILE A 82 23.55 20.97 -33.45
#